data_AF-A0A1D3TXQ4-F1
#
_entry.id   AF-A0A1D3TXQ4-F1
#
_cell.length_a   1.000
_cell.length_b   1.000
_cell.length_c   1.000
_cell.angle_alpha   90.00
_cell.angle_beta   90.00
_cell.angle_gamma   90.00
#
_symmetry.space_group_name_H-M   'P 1'
#
loop_
_entity.id
_entity.type
_entity.pdbx_description
1 polymer ?
#
loop_
_entity_poly.entity_id
_entity_poly.type
_entity_poly.pdbx_seq_one_letter_code
_entity_poly.pdbx_strand_id
1 'polypeptide(L)' 'MTIGIMKKGDHVLNVTSEFVAIQRKNGEVDIVPLINDKAGLRVDAENIVTIGYGDNIVQTRTVDDVVVTTF' A
#
# COMPACT_ATOMS: atom_id res chain seq x y z
N MET A 1 -14.03 -14.47 -7.42
CA MET A 1 -12.83 -14.23 -6.58
C MET A 1 -13.00 -12.87 -5.93
N THR A 2 -12.64 -12.73 -4.65
CA THR A 2 -12.70 -11.45 -3.91
C THR A 2 -11.40 -11.29 -3.13
N ILE A 3 -10.79 -10.11 -3.18
CA ILE A 3 -9.56 -9.79 -2.46
C ILE A 3 -9.93 -8.91 -1.25
N GLY A 4 -9.75 -9.42 -0.03
CA GLY A 4 -10.12 -8.75 1.21
C GLY A 4 -9.08 -7.75 1.72
N ILE A 5 -8.79 -6.69 0.96
CA ILE A 5 -7.75 -5.68 1.29
C ILE A 5 -8.29 -4.40 1.95
N MET A 6 -9.60 -4.31 2.15
CA MET A 6 -10.27 -3.15 2.74
C MET A 6 -10.86 -3.46 4.11
N LYS A 7 -10.83 -2.46 4.99
CA LYS A 7 -11.55 -2.45 6.28
C LYS A 7 -12.73 -1.48 6.19
N LYS A 8 -13.64 -1.55 7.18
CA LYS A 8 -14.78 -0.63 7.25
C LYS A 8 -14.31 0.82 7.36
N GLY A 9 -14.72 1.66 6.41
CA GLY A 9 -14.33 3.07 6.32
C GLY A 9 -13.17 3.35 5.35
N ASP A 10 -12.61 2.32 4.72
CA ASP A 10 -11.66 2.51 3.62
C ASP A 10 -12.39 2.82 2.30
N HIS A 11 -11.70 3.51 1.40
CA HIS A 11 -12.20 3.86 0.07
C HIS A 11 -11.17 3.52 -1.00
N VAL A 12 -11.61 2.89 -2.10
CA VAL A 12 -10.74 2.68 -3.27
C VAL A 12 -10.64 3.99 -4.05
N LEU A 13 -9.42 4.45 -4.30
CA LEU A 13 -9.15 5.65 -5.10
C LEU A 13 -8.82 5.31 -6.56
N ASN A 14 -8.09 4.21 -6.79
CA ASN A 14 -7.68 3.78 -8.13
C ASN A 14 -7.41 2.27 -8.16
N VAL A 15 -7.60 1.65 -9.32
CA VAL A 15 -7.31 0.24 -9.60
C VAL A 15 -6.62 0.13 -10.95
N THR A 16 -5.47 -0.51 -10.98
CA THR A 16 -4.75 -0.88 -12.22
C THR A 16 -4.50 -2.38 -12.24
N SER A 17 -3.86 -2.88 -13.31
CA SER A 17 -3.37 -4.27 -13.34
C SER A 17 -2.21 -4.52 -12.38
N GLU A 18 -1.56 -3.46 -11.88
CA GLU A 18 -0.33 -3.54 -11.09
C GLU A 18 -0.55 -3.16 -9.61
N PHE A 19 -1.59 -2.38 -9.28
CA PHE A 19 -1.86 -2.00 -7.90
C PHE A 19 -3.31 -1.53 -7.66
N VAL A 20 -3.68 -1.45 -6.39
CA VAL A 20 -4.89 -0.77 -5.90
C VAL A 20 -4.47 0.32 -4.93
N ALA A 21 -4.96 1.55 -5.14
CA ALA A 21 -4.79 2.64 -4.18
C ALA A 21 -6.01 2.69 -3.24
N ILE A 22 -5.79 2.55 -1.94
CA ILE A 22 -6.84 2.53 -0.92
C ILE A 22 -6.59 3.67 0.07
N GLN A 23 -7.52 4.62 0.13
CA GLN A 23 -7.57 5.57 1.23
C GLN A 23 -8.08 4.86 2.48
N ARG A 24 -7.27 4.88 3.54
CA ARG A 24 -7.62 4.40 4.86
C ARG A 24 -8.50 5.41 5.58
N LYS A 25 -9.23 4.96 6.61
CA LYS A 25 -10.09 5.83 7.43
C LYS A 25 -9.39 7.07 8.01
N ASN A 26 -8.07 7.02 8.25
CA ASN A 26 -7.28 8.15 8.74
C ASN A 26 -6.87 9.14 7.62
N GLY A 27 -7.24 8.89 6.37
CA GLY A 27 -6.95 9.73 5.21
C GLY A 27 -5.64 9.38 4.48
N GLU A 28 -4.78 8.56 5.07
CA GLU A 28 -3.57 8.05 4.41
C GLU A 28 -3.95 7.09 3.28
N VAL A 29 -3.02 6.87 2.33
CA VAL A 29 -3.28 6.03 1.16
C VAL A 29 -2.28 4.90 1.09
N ASP A 30 -2.77 3.66 1.09
CA ASP A 30 -1.94 2.50 0.78
C ASP A 30 -1.97 2.23 -0.71
N ILE A 31 -0.78 2.10 -1.31
CA ILE A 31 -0.56 1.55 -2.64
C ILE A 31 -0.28 0.07 -2.46
N VAL A 32 -1.28 -0.75 -2.80
CA VAL A 32 -1.26 -2.21 -2.62
C VAL A 32 -0.91 -2.86 -3.96
N PRO A 33 0.31 -3.39 -4.16
CA PRO A 33 0.69 -3.99 -5.43
C PRO A 33 -0.05 -5.32 -5.66
N LEU A 34 -0.33 -5.58 -6.93
CA LEU A 34 -0.94 -6.79 -7.44
C LEU A 34 0.06 -7.53 -8.31
N ILE A 35 0.21 -8.82 -8.06
CA ILE A 35 0.99 -9.71 -8.91
C ILE A 35 0.01 -10.58 -9.68
N ASN A 36 0.09 -10.50 -11.00
CA ASN A 36 -0.70 -11.31 -11.92
C ASN A 36 0.25 -12.14 -12.79
N ASP A 37 0.48 -13.38 -12.37
CA ASP A 37 1.35 -14.33 -13.06
C ASP A 37 0.61 -15.64 -13.39
N LYS A 38 1.33 -16.66 -13.86
CA LYS A 38 0.71 -17.96 -14.21
C LYS A 38 0.06 -18.68 -13.03
N ALA A 39 0.43 -18.35 -11.79
CA ALA A 39 -0.20 -18.87 -10.57
C ALA A 39 -1.49 -18.12 -10.19
N GLY A 40 -1.77 -16.99 -10.86
CA GLY A 40 -2.98 -16.20 -10.71
C GLY A 40 -2.73 -14.84 -10.07
N LEU A 41 -3.84 -14.16 -9.75
CA LEU A 41 -3.83 -12.84 -9.14
C LEU A 41 -3.64 -12.94 -7.61
N ARG A 42 -2.63 -12.25 -7.08
CA ARG A 42 -2.36 -12.15 -5.64
C ARG A 42 -1.93 -10.74 -5.24
N VAL A 43 -2.04 -10.44 -3.95
CA VAL A 43 -1.55 -9.20 -3.36
C VAL A 43 -0.10 -9.38 -2.94
N ASP A 44 0.75 -8.41 -3.25
CA ASP A 44 2.08 -8.32 -2.67
C ASP A 44 2.00 -7.59 -1.33
N ALA A 45 1.87 -8.36 -0.25
CA ALA A 45 1.71 -7.80 1.10
C ALA A 45 3.03 -7.27 1.69
N GLU A 46 4.18 -7.64 1.12
CA GLU A 46 5.50 -7.22 1.62
C GLU A 46 5.90 -5.85 1.09
N ASN A 47 5.40 -5.46 -0.08
CA ASN A 47 5.77 -4.23 -0.77
C ASN A 47 4.67 -3.15 -0.78
N ILE A 48 3.79 -3.13 0.23
CA ILE A 48 2.79 -2.06 0.39
C ILE A 48 3.47 -0.76 0.78
N VAL A 49 3.19 0.31 0.04
CA VAL A 49 3.67 1.67 0.34
C VAL A 49 2.52 2.50 0.87
N THR A 50 2.71 3.12 2.04
CA THR A 50 1.74 4.07 2.61
C THR A 50 2.18 5.51 2.31
N ILE A 51 1.31 6.27 1.66
CA ILE A 51 1.44 7.71 1.48
C ILE A 51 0.75 8.39 2.66
N GLY A 52 1.55 8.88 3.61
CA GLY A 52 1.12 9.61 4.79
C GLY A 52 1.30 11.13 4.66
N TYR A 53 0.92 11.85 5.71
CA TYR A 53 1.17 13.28 5.84
C TYR A 53 2.60 13.53 6.38
N GLY A 54 3.29 14.53 5.85
CA GLY A 54 4.62 14.91 6.32
C GLY A 54 5.34 15.89 5.42
N ASP A 55 6.61 16.18 5.74
CA ASP A 55 7.44 17.18 5.06
C ASP A 55 8.44 16.52 4.10
N ASN A 56 7.94 15.84 3.05
CA ASN A 56 8.75 15.15 2.02
C ASN A 56 9.75 14.12 2.59
N ILE A 57 9.27 13.26 3.50
CA ILE A 57 10.08 12.25 4.18
C ILE A 57 9.75 10.87 3.63
N VAL A 58 10.77 10.05 3.38
CA VAL A 58 10.63 8.62 3.11
C VAL A 58 11.07 7.84 4.34
N GLN A 59 10.17 7.03 4.89
CA GLN A 59 10.43 6.17 6.04
C GLN A 59 10.34 4.71 5.63
N THR A 60 11.37 3.93 5.93
CA THR A 60 11.37 2.49 5.76
C THR A 60 11.59 1.81 7.09
N ARG A 61 10.81 0.77 7.36
CA ARG A 61 11.02 -0.10 8.53
C ARG A 61 11.76 -1.34 8.07
N THR A 62 12.95 -1.56 8.58
CA THR A 62 13.60 -2.88 8.54
C THR A 62 13.24 -3.64 9.81
N VAL A 63 13.51 -4.94 9.85
CA VAL A 63 13.15 -5.82 10.98
C VAL A 63 13.70 -5.29 12.32
N ASP A 64 14.81 -4.56 12.28
CA ASP A 64 15.53 -4.10 13.47
C ASP A 64 15.58 -2.57 13.63
N ASP A 65 15.32 -1.78 12.57
CA ASP A 65 15.51 -0.31 12.59
C ASP A 65 14.49 0.46 11.74
N VAL A 66 14.36 1.75 12.04
CA VAL A 66 13.62 2.70 11.19
C VAL A 66 14.63 3.61 10.50
N VAL A 67 14.67 3.55 9.16
CA VAL A 67 15.50 4.45 8.36
C VAL A 67 14.63 5.58 7.84
N VAL A 68 15.06 6.82 8.11
CA VAL A 68 14.36 8.04 7.68
C VAL A 68 15.28 8.80 6.72
N THR A 69 14.79 9.04 5.50
CA THR A 69 15.49 9.84 4.49
C THR A 69 14.69 11.10 4.21
N THR A 70 15.38 12.24 4.21
CA THR A 70 14.86 13.59 3.92
C THR A 70 15.58 14.15 2.70
N PHE A 71 14.90 14.95 1.88
CA PHE A 71 15.43 15.50 0.63
C PHE A 71 15.48 17.03 0.63
#